data_AF-A0A287CZ81-F1
#
_entry.id   AF-A0A287CZ81-F1
#
_cell.length_a   1.000
_cell.length_b   1.000
_cell.length_c   1.000
_cell.angle_alpha   90.00
_cell.angle_beta   90.00
_cell.angle_gamma   90.00
#
_symmetry.space_group_name_H-M   'P 1'
#
loop_
_entity.id
_entity.type
_entity.pdbx_description
1 polymer ?
#
loop_
_entity_poly.entity_id
_entity_poly.type
_entity_poly.pdbx_seq_one_letter_code
_entity_poly.pdbx_strand_id
1 'polypeptide(L)'
;QISLTMKLSGAFLLLVSLACLFLFTSELFISCMYTFKLQALCSNYEKKPATDGKSCPKTDKPVCGTDGKTYPNLCEFCKAAIERNGKLGFKHEGKC
;
A
#
# COMPACT_ATOMS: atom_id res chain seq x y z
N GLN A 1 25.62 16.05 -29.55
CA GLN A 1 25.80 16.94 -28.38
C GLN A 1 24.63 17.92 -28.35
N ILE A 2 23.46 17.46 -27.90
CA ILE A 2 22.31 18.32 -27.63
C ILE A 2 22.43 18.69 -26.16
N SER A 3 22.99 19.88 -25.91
CA SER A 3 23.25 20.36 -24.56
C SER A 3 21.91 20.68 -23.88
N LEU A 4 21.57 19.79 -22.96
CA LEU A 4 20.50 19.84 -21.99
C LEU A 4 20.62 21.10 -21.12
N THR A 5 20.07 22.22 -21.57
CA THR A 5 19.79 23.37 -20.70
C THR A 5 18.34 23.80 -20.90
N MET A 6 17.42 22.95 -20.44
CA MET A 6 16.11 23.46 -20.03
C MET A 6 16.40 24.51 -18.96
N LYS A 7 16.34 25.80 -19.31
CA LYS A 7 16.32 26.88 -18.33
C LYS A 7 15.08 26.65 -17.48
N LEU A 8 15.29 26.02 -16.33
CA LEU A 8 14.29 25.65 -15.37
C LEU A 8 13.79 26.96 -14.73
N SER A 9 12.91 27.66 -15.44
CA SER A 9 12.28 28.88 -14.94
C SER A 9 11.56 28.55 -13.64
N GLY A 10 11.53 29.50 -12.69
CA GLY A 10 10.76 29.34 -11.45
C GLY A 10 9.29 29.00 -11.72
N ALA A 11 8.74 29.47 -12.85
CA ALA A 11 7.40 29.08 -13.31
C ALA A 11 7.30 27.59 -13.65
N PHE A 12 8.34 27.00 -14.26
CA PHE A 12 8.37 25.58 -14.57
C PHE A 12 8.48 24.73 -13.30
N LEU A 13 9.32 25.15 -12.34
CA LEU A 13 9.39 24.51 -11.03
C LEU A 13 8.05 24.58 -10.27
N LEU A 14 7.40 25.75 -10.26
CA LEU A 14 6.08 25.91 -9.64
C LEU A 14 5.02 25.06 -10.33
N LEU A 15 5.02 24.98 -11.65
CA LEU A 15 4.08 24.13 -12.41
C LEU A 15 4.32 22.64 -12.15
N VAL A 16 5.58 22.21 -12.06
CA VAL A 16 5.93 20.83 -11.69
C VAL A 16 5.53 20.53 -10.25
N SER A 17 5.77 21.44 -9.30
CA SER A 17 5.34 21.27 -7.91
C SER A 17 3.82 21.23 -7.77
N LEU A 18 3.09 22.09 -8.49
CA LEU A 18 1.63 22.12 -8.46
C LEU A 18 1.06 20.84 -9.11
N ALA A 19 1.62 20.40 -10.24
CA ALA A 19 1.27 19.14 -10.87
C ALA A 19 1.55 17.94 -9.95
N CYS A 20 2.69 17.92 -9.26
CA CYS A 20 2.99 16.91 -8.26
C CYS A 20 1.96 16.92 -7.13
N LEU A 21 1.61 18.08 -6.57
CA LEU A 21 0.58 18.18 -5.54
C LEU A 21 -0.78 17.67 -6.04
N PHE A 22 -1.21 18.02 -7.25
CA PHE A 22 -2.43 17.49 -7.86
C PHE A 22 -2.39 15.97 -8.08
N LEU A 23 -1.22 15.44 -8.44
CA LEU A 23 -1.01 14.00 -8.55
C LEU A 23 -1.08 13.34 -7.17
N PHE A 24 -0.49 13.92 -6.13
CA PHE A 24 -0.53 13.40 -4.76
C PHE A 24 -1.88 13.58 -4.05
N THR A 25 -2.72 14.54 -4.46
CA THR A 25 -4.04 14.83 -3.85
C THR A 25 -5.20 14.18 -4.58
N SER A 26 -4.98 13.60 -5.76
CA SER A 26 -6.08 12.94 -6.46
C SER A 26 -6.45 11.64 -5.75
N GLU A 27 -7.75 11.48 -5.44
CA GLU A 27 -8.33 10.27 -4.84
C GLU A 27 -7.89 8.99 -5.58
N LEU A 28 -7.67 9.10 -6.90
CA LEU A 28 -7.24 7.99 -7.75
C LEU A 28 -5.77 7.59 -7.55
N PHE A 29 -4.87 8.55 -7.29
CA PHE A 29 -3.45 8.29 -7.09
C PHE A 29 -3.13 7.90 -5.64
N ILE A 30 -3.83 8.49 -4.66
CA ILE A 30 -3.78 8.05 -3.26
C ILE A 30 -4.32 6.63 -3.16
N SER A 31 -5.47 6.35 -3.79
CA SER A 31 -6.02 4.98 -3.86
C SER A 31 -5.03 4.02 -4.52
N CYS A 32 -4.39 4.40 -5.64
CA CYS A 32 -3.38 3.56 -6.29
C CYS A 32 -2.17 3.28 -5.38
N MET A 33 -1.64 4.29 -4.67
CA MET A 33 -0.52 4.12 -3.72
C MET A 33 -0.93 3.32 -2.48
N TYR A 34 -2.15 3.47 -1.98
CA TYR A 34 -2.71 2.68 -0.88
C TYR A 34 -2.89 1.21 -1.29
N THR A 35 -3.45 1.00 -2.48
CA THR A 35 -3.64 -0.32 -3.07
C THR A 35 -2.28 -0.98 -3.35
N PHE A 36 -1.30 -0.24 -3.86
CA PHE A 36 0.07 -0.72 -4.12
C PHE A 36 0.81 -1.09 -2.82
N LYS A 37 0.63 -0.33 -1.73
CA LYS A 37 1.23 -0.65 -0.42
C LYS A 37 0.66 -1.94 0.16
N LEU A 38 -0.64 -2.17 0.00
CA LEU A 38 -1.28 -3.40 0.45
C LEU A 38 -0.90 -4.60 -0.43
N GLN A 39 -0.86 -4.42 -1.74
CA GLN A 39 -0.47 -5.45 -2.69
C GLN A 39 0.98 -5.87 -2.49
N ALA A 40 1.91 -4.94 -2.24
CA ALA A 40 3.29 -5.26 -1.89
C ALA A 40 3.42 -6.03 -0.56
N LEU A 41 2.64 -5.66 0.46
CA LEU A 41 2.68 -6.32 1.77
C LEU A 41 2.10 -7.75 1.72
N CYS A 42 1.06 -7.95 0.91
CA CYS A 42 0.34 -9.22 0.82
C CYS A 42 0.65 -10.04 -0.45
N SER A 43 1.64 -9.64 -1.26
CA SER A 43 2.04 -10.31 -2.51
C SER A 43 2.32 -11.81 -2.35
N ASN A 44 2.78 -12.23 -1.17
CA ASN A 44 3.06 -13.64 -0.87
C ASN A 44 1.79 -14.47 -0.54
N TYR A 45 0.64 -13.82 -0.37
CA TYR A 45 -0.63 -14.44 0.02
C TYR A 45 -1.68 -14.46 -1.11
N GLU A 46 -1.50 -13.66 -2.17
CA GLU A 46 -2.41 -13.56 -3.32
C GLU A 46 -2.34 -14.78 -4.26
N LYS A 47 -1.22 -15.53 -4.23
CA LYS A 47 -0.99 -16.75 -5.04
C LYS A 47 -0.97 -18.01 -4.19
N LYS A 48 -2.09 -18.38 -3.59
CA LYS A 48 -2.31 -19.79 -3.23
C LYS A 48 -3.71 -20.24 -3.63
N PRO A 49 -3.84 -21.13 -4.62
CA PRO A 49 -5.08 -21.88 -4.75
C PRO A 49 -5.37 -22.60 -3.43
N ALA A 50 -6.64 -22.72 -3.07
CA ALA A 50 -7.13 -23.32 -1.82
C ALA A 50 -6.79 -24.82 -1.66
N THR A 51 -5.88 -25.35 -2.48
CA THR A 51 -5.53 -26.77 -2.59
C THR A 51 -4.61 -27.27 -1.48
N ASP A 52 -4.00 -26.36 -0.69
CA ASP A 52 -3.00 -26.77 0.29
C ASP A 52 -3.41 -26.53 1.75
N GLY A 53 -4.56 -25.90 2.02
CA GLY A 53 -5.04 -25.67 3.39
C GLY A 53 -4.01 -25.08 4.36
N LYS A 54 -3.04 -24.28 3.89
CA LYS A 54 -1.96 -23.78 4.76
C LYS A 54 -2.50 -22.68 5.64
N SER A 55 -2.99 -23.09 6.81
CA SER A 55 -3.30 -22.23 7.95
C SER A 55 -2.13 -21.27 8.19
N CYS A 56 -2.44 -20.04 8.57
CA CYS A 56 -1.40 -19.08 8.93
C CYS A 56 -0.55 -19.63 10.08
N PRO A 57 0.78 -19.40 10.07
CA PRO A 57 1.62 -19.81 11.18
C PRO A 57 1.13 -19.12 12.47
N LYS A 58 1.15 -19.84 13.59
CA LYS A 58 0.82 -19.31 14.92
C LYS A 58 2.00 -18.47 15.45
N THR A 59 2.26 -17.35 14.78
CA THR A 59 3.29 -16.39 15.18
C THR A 59 2.62 -15.25 15.94
N ASP A 60 3.15 -14.90 17.11
CA ASP A 60 2.71 -13.74 17.90
C ASP A 60 3.45 -12.48 17.48
N LYS A 61 3.09 -11.94 16.31
CA LYS A 61 3.63 -10.68 15.78
C LYS A 61 2.46 -9.79 15.34
N PRO A 62 1.74 -9.17 16.29
CA PRO A 62 0.50 -8.49 15.99
C PRO A 62 0.71 -7.31 15.04
N VAL A 63 -0.32 -7.00 14.27
CA VAL A 63 -0.37 -5.83 13.38
C VAL A 63 -1.71 -5.12 13.51
N CYS A 64 -1.72 -3.81 13.30
CA CYS A 64 -2.91 -2.97 13.35
C CYS A 64 -3.41 -2.66 11.92
N GLY A 65 -4.70 -2.94 11.66
CA GLY A 65 -5.38 -2.57 10.43
C GLY A 65 -5.92 -1.14 10.46
N THR A 66 -6.23 -0.57 9.28
CA THR A 66 -6.89 0.73 9.17
C THR A 66 -8.34 0.71 9.69
N ASP A 67 -8.92 -0.47 9.88
CA ASP A 67 -10.21 -0.67 10.55
C ASP A 67 -10.10 -0.62 12.09
N GLY A 68 -8.91 -0.36 12.63
CA GLY A 68 -8.68 -0.29 14.08
C GLY A 68 -8.63 -1.67 14.76
N LYS A 69 -8.61 -2.76 13.99
CA LYS A 69 -8.52 -4.12 14.53
C LYS A 69 -7.07 -4.59 14.59
N THR A 70 -6.71 -5.22 15.71
CA THR A 70 -5.46 -5.96 15.84
C THR A 70 -5.61 -7.36 15.22
N TYR A 71 -4.67 -7.72 14.36
CA TYR A 71 -4.55 -9.05 13.78
C TYR A 71 -3.37 -9.79 14.44
N PRO A 72 -3.49 -11.10 14.74
CA PRO A 72 -2.44 -11.85 15.46
C PRO A 72 -1.08 -11.85 14.75
N ASN A 73 -1.11 -11.85 13.41
CA ASN A 73 0.06 -11.71 12.57
C ASN A 73 -0.28 -11.20 11.18
N LEU A 74 0.76 -10.94 10.40
CA LEU A 74 0.66 -10.43 9.04
C LEU A 74 -0.09 -11.38 8.09
N CYS A 75 0.02 -12.70 8.28
CA CYS A 75 -0.71 -13.67 7.45
C CYS A 75 -2.22 -13.55 7.67
N GLU A 76 -2.67 -13.51 8.93
CA GLU A 76 -4.09 -13.33 9.28
C GLU A 76 -4.63 -11.98 8.80
N PHE A 77 -3.81 -10.93 8.88
CA PHE A 77 -4.13 -9.63 8.31
C PHE A 77 -4.30 -9.71 6.78
N CYS A 78 -3.35 -10.30 6.06
CA CYS A 78 -3.40 -10.40 4.60
C CYS A 78 -4.55 -11.27 4.10
N LYS A 79 -4.89 -12.34 4.83
CA LYS A 79 -6.09 -13.14 4.55
C LYS A 79 -7.35 -12.28 4.63
N ALA A 80 -7.53 -11.55 5.74
CA ALA A 80 -8.66 -10.65 5.90
C ALA A 80 -8.67 -9.50 4.87
N ALA A 81 -7.50 -9.03 4.45
CA ALA A 81 -7.37 -7.99 3.44
C ALA A 81 -7.79 -8.49 2.05
N ILE A 82 -7.39 -9.70 1.66
CA ILE A 82 -7.80 -10.35 0.42
C ILE A 82 -9.30 -10.64 0.41
N GLU A 83 -9.85 -11.17 1.51
CA GLU A 83 -11.31 -11.41 1.66
C GLU A 83 -12.13 -10.12 1.50
N ARG A 84 -11.55 -8.98 1.87
CA ARG A 84 -12.16 -7.65 1.71
C ARG A 84 -11.82 -6.96 0.39
N ASN A 85 -11.31 -7.68 -0.61
CA ASN A 85 -10.88 -7.15 -1.90
C ASN A 85 -9.92 -5.96 -1.77
N GLY A 86 -8.97 -6.04 -0.84
CA GLY A 86 -7.96 -5.00 -0.61
C GLY A 86 -8.48 -3.74 0.11
N LYS A 87 -9.73 -3.72 0.59
CA LYS A 87 -10.30 -2.56 1.31
C LYS A 87 -9.77 -2.39 2.74
N LEU A 88 -9.05 -3.38 3.26
CA LEU A 88 -8.41 -3.33 4.57
C LEU A 88 -6.94 -2.93 4.40
N GLY A 89 -6.58 -1.75 4.87
CA GLY A 89 -5.22 -1.24 4.84
C GLY A 89 -4.41 -1.63 6.08
N PHE A 90 -3.09 -1.63 5.94
CA PHE A 90 -2.15 -1.78 7.06
C PHE A 90 -1.91 -0.41 7.70
N LYS A 91 -2.03 -0.33 9.03
CA LYS A 91 -1.80 0.92 9.79
C LYS A 91 -0.38 0.95 10.37
N HIS A 92 -0.03 0.01 11.25
CA HIS A 92 1.30 -0.12 11.84
C HIS A 92 1.54 -1.54 12.40
N GLU A 93 2.80 -1.86 12.72
CA GLU A 93 3.16 -3.08 13.46
C GLU A 93 2.75 -2.95 14.93
N GLY A 94 2.51 -4.08 15.60
CA GLY A 94 2.00 -4.12 16.97
C GLY A 94 0.48 -4.12 17.04
N LYS A 95 -0.04 -4.12 18.27
CA LYS A 95 -1.48 -4.00 18.51
C LYS A 95 -1.93 -2.56 18.23
N CYS A 96 -3.15 -2.40 17.73
CA CYS A 96 -3.90 -1.16 17.93
C CYS A 96 -4.14 -0.97 19.45
#